data_AF-A0A935ZSD7-F1
#
_entry.id   AF-A0A935ZSD7-F1
#
_cell.length_a   1.000
_cell.length_b   1.000
_cell.length_c   1.000
_cell.angle_alpha   90.00
_cell.angle_beta   90.00
_cell.angle_gamma   90.00
#
_symmetry.space_group_name_H-M   'P 1'
#
loop_
_entity.id
_entity.type
_entity.pdbx_description
1 polymer ?
#
loop_
_entity_poly.entity_id
_entity_poly.type
_entity_poly.pdbx_seq_one_letter_code
_entity_poly.pdbx_strand_id
1 'polypeptide(L)'
;MPARLRLAPLALVSLFTAACGDAEQGDDAAACVGAKCDDVDGEGDGERRMCVAVRGNGQLIFAHFAALARIVEHYGPVWGSAGGSSASITQFLLESVQMNPAIAQCGEQPCTPTQQGQRIALQLKSLTGYAAVLGETPEAAAIGQFAGLAKRFQESGIEALAQTDPVAAEQALSDLLQSADLADLLNAEILETIAGSPDPAFHVRDIVGAVSQLGSFSVGCTPEQAAAGCNPKALFVRPGLLDFAAVARKIGRIADFYAGYGPDAARMQAWLDGCADAAVGRDWAAIAALPLGDTTCGSEFTAMVTAYRAAVVADAGVPRRLGEPVGARLHALVSTSVLTDGAADAFAKARADYGAAQTYALDVDFDDVRFGYWGAAEDLGKVESNAKYFDDVKTSKFLSLGTTTWGEALSFSPAEPGLARALELGDGRVSAGGWSDLHPTLVLENLGCDETVYVTRRGDESTFATGIAAELGMDAATGAALYDLDADSSYARSIAAADAVWCTDWNNDSATDLAGVFADGYGAPMQSSDPFFTDGADPYAGVATDLGLRGCSPGA
;
A
#
# COMPACT_ATOMS: atom_id res chain seq x y z
N MET A 1 -8.11 30.93 43.03
CA MET A 1 -9.40 30.77 42.31
C MET A 1 -10.01 32.16 42.14
N PRO A 2 -10.62 32.57 41.02
CA PRO A 2 -10.71 31.99 39.67
C PRO A 2 -10.19 32.97 38.57
N ALA A 3 -10.02 32.53 37.31
CA ALA A 3 -10.16 33.41 36.14
C ALA A 3 -10.37 32.58 34.86
N ARG A 4 -11.54 32.74 34.24
CA ARG A 4 -11.88 32.38 32.86
C ARG A 4 -11.52 33.53 31.93
N LEU A 5 -10.96 33.26 30.75
CA LEU A 5 -11.00 34.10 29.53
C LEU A 5 -10.74 33.13 28.37
N ARG A 6 -11.68 32.68 27.53
CA ARG A 6 -12.47 33.35 26.46
C ARG A 6 -11.65 34.28 25.58
N LEU A 7 -11.45 33.88 24.32
CA LEU A 7 -11.24 34.77 23.17
C LEU A 7 -11.73 34.12 21.86
N ALA A 8 -12.86 34.63 21.40
CA ALA A 8 -13.39 34.75 20.03
C ALA A 8 -14.47 35.87 20.13
N PRO A 9 -15.02 36.49 19.06
CA PRO A 9 -14.75 36.42 17.61
C PRO A 9 -14.77 37.81 16.90
N LEU A 10 -14.64 37.86 15.56
CA LEU A 10 -15.32 38.79 14.61
C LEU A 10 -14.82 38.43 13.18
N ALA A 11 -15.57 37.85 12.24
CA ALA A 11 -16.80 38.25 11.53
C ALA A 11 -16.63 39.43 10.54
N LEU A 12 -16.71 39.14 9.24
CA LEU A 12 -17.26 40.06 8.23
C LEU A 12 -17.98 39.27 7.12
N VAL A 13 -19.21 39.70 6.82
CA VAL A 13 -20.20 39.15 5.88
C VAL A 13 -20.49 40.20 4.80
N SER A 14 -20.77 39.78 3.56
CA SER A 14 -21.88 40.24 2.66
C SER A 14 -21.52 39.95 1.18
N LEU A 15 -22.16 38.99 0.51
CA LEU A 15 -23.46 39.01 -0.21
C LEU A 15 -23.38 39.59 -1.64
N PHE A 16 -23.63 38.74 -2.64
CA PHE A 16 -24.55 39.02 -3.75
C PHE A 16 -25.31 37.76 -4.18
N THR A 17 -26.55 37.97 -4.57
CA THR A 17 -27.67 37.03 -4.74
C THR A 17 -27.87 36.57 -6.19
N ALA A 18 -28.26 35.30 -6.33
CA ALA A 18 -29.28 34.72 -7.21
C ALA A 18 -29.25 34.97 -8.74
N ALA A 19 -29.10 33.87 -9.49
CA ALA A 19 -29.92 33.58 -10.65
C ALA A 19 -30.36 32.11 -10.57
N CYS A 20 -31.67 31.88 -10.47
CA CYS A 20 -32.28 30.57 -10.71
C CYS A 20 -32.22 30.29 -12.21
N GLY A 21 -31.68 29.14 -12.59
CA GLY A 21 -31.87 28.53 -13.89
C GLY A 21 -32.22 27.06 -13.65
N ASP A 22 -33.29 26.59 -14.28
CA ASP A 22 -33.71 25.19 -14.26
C ASP A 22 -32.55 24.33 -14.79
N ALA A 23 -32.02 23.44 -13.96
CA ALA A 23 -31.05 22.44 -14.39
C ALA A 23 -31.82 21.30 -15.06
N GLU A 24 -31.71 21.22 -16.38
CA GLU A 24 -32.06 20.01 -17.12
C GLU A 24 -31.21 18.84 -16.60
N GLN A 25 -31.84 17.69 -16.39
CA GLN A 25 -31.16 16.41 -16.15
C GLN A 25 -30.30 16.09 -17.38
N GLY A 26 -29.00 16.38 -17.30
CA GLY A 26 -27.99 15.86 -18.20
C GLY A 26 -27.47 14.53 -17.67
N ASP A 27 -27.54 13.48 -18.49
CA ASP A 27 -26.73 12.28 -18.34
C ASP A 27 -25.26 12.67 -18.55
N ASP A 28 -24.59 13.14 -17.50
CA ASP A 28 -23.16 13.49 -17.52
C ASP A 28 -22.30 12.24 -17.25
N ALA A 29 -22.36 11.26 -18.14
CA ALA A 29 -21.20 10.41 -18.37
C ALA A 29 -20.24 11.23 -19.24
N ALA A 30 -19.09 11.65 -18.68
CA ALA A 30 -18.08 12.38 -19.44
C ALA A 30 -17.56 11.49 -20.58
N ALA A 31 -18.05 11.71 -21.80
CA ALA A 31 -17.64 10.98 -22.99
C ALA A 31 -16.11 10.91 -23.09
N CYS A 32 -15.57 9.75 -23.49
CA CYS A 32 -14.14 9.57 -23.75
C CYS A 32 -13.67 10.54 -24.85
N VAL A 33 -12.73 11.44 -24.53
CA VAL A 33 -12.15 12.44 -25.44
C VAL A 33 -10.65 12.36 -25.26
N GLY A 34 -9.93 11.87 -26.27
CA GLY A 34 -8.47 11.70 -26.22
C GLY A 34 -7.99 10.66 -27.23
N ALA A 35 -6.70 10.70 -27.57
CA ALA A 35 -6.10 9.80 -28.57
C ALA A 35 -6.18 8.31 -28.19
N LYS A 36 -6.33 7.99 -26.90
CA LYS A 36 -6.48 6.61 -26.38
C LYS A 36 -7.90 6.03 -26.60
N CYS A 37 -8.90 6.88 -26.86
CA CYS A 37 -10.30 6.47 -27.07
C CYS A 37 -10.60 6.01 -28.52
N ASP A 38 -9.73 6.35 -29.47
CA ASP A 38 -9.97 6.11 -30.91
C ASP A 38 -9.60 4.67 -31.37
N ASP A 39 -8.88 3.91 -30.54
CA ASP A 39 -8.23 2.64 -30.94
C ASP A 39 -8.86 1.36 -30.36
N VAL A 40 -9.96 1.45 -29.61
CA VAL A 40 -10.64 0.27 -29.03
C VAL A 40 -12.09 0.20 -29.51
N ASP A 41 -12.30 -0.45 -30.65
CA ASP A 41 -13.60 -0.90 -31.17
C ASP A 41 -14.82 0.03 -30.94
N GLY A 42 -14.73 1.28 -31.42
CA GLY A 42 -15.81 1.90 -32.20
C GLY A 42 -17.22 2.07 -31.61
N GLU A 43 -17.42 2.07 -30.30
CA GLU A 43 -18.66 2.54 -29.66
C GLU A 43 -18.31 3.49 -28.50
N GLY A 44 -18.19 4.79 -28.83
CA GLY A 44 -17.87 5.89 -27.91
C GLY A 44 -18.99 6.25 -26.93
N ASP A 45 -19.58 5.24 -26.27
CA ASP A 45 -20.65 5.35 -25.26
C ASP A 45 -20.28 4.60 -23.96
N GLY A 46 -19.00 4.23 -23.79
CA GLY A 46 -18.49 3.54 -22.60
C GLY A 46 -18.06 4.48 -21.48
N GLU A 47 -18.31 4.07 -20.23
CA GLU A 47 -17.77 4.70 -19.02
C GLU A 47 -16.22 4.61 -19.05
N ARG A 48 -15.53 5.76 -18.92
CA ARG A 48 -14.05 5.81 -18.98
C ARG A 48 -13.42 4.95 -17.89
N ARG A 49 -12.39 4.17 -18.23
CA ARG A 49 -11.71 3.26 -17.32
C ARG A 49 -10.49 3.91 -16.68
N MET A 50 -10.73 4.70 -15.62
CA MET A 50 -9.64 5.28 -14.83
C MET A 50 -8.97 4.23 -13.95
N CYS A 51 -7.65 4.10 -14.05
CA CYS A 51 -6.84 3.23 -13.24
C CYS A 51 -5.88 4.01 -12.34
N VAL A 52 -5.45 3.38 -11.25
CA VAL A 52 -4.45 3.95 -10.34
C VAL A 52 -3.24 3.03 -10.19
N ALA A 53 -2.09 3.49 -10.67
CA ALA A 53 -0.79 2.92 -10.37
C ALA A 53 -0.32 3.46 -9.03
N VAL A 54 -0.14 2.61 -8.02
CA VAL A 54 0.27 3.06 -6.68
C VAL A 54 1.68 2.59 -6.38
N ARG A 55 2.57 3.55 -6.15
CA ARG A 55 3.91 3.28 -5.64
C ARG A 55 3.87 2.93 -4.15
N GLY A 56 4.40 1.77 -3.78
CA GLY A 56 4.53 1.39 -2.37
C GLY A 56 5.42 2.35 -1.57
N ASN A 57 5.03 2.64 -0.32
CA ASN A 57 5.75 3.54 0.59
C ASN A 57 5.85 3.03 2.06
N GLY A 58 5.58 1.74 2.26
CA GLY A 58 5.72 1.07 3.56
C GLY A 58 4.78 1.66 4.63
N GLN A 59 5.38 2.19 5.69
CA GLN A 59 4.69 2.76 6.85
C GLN A 59 3.96 4.08 6.55
N LEU A 60 4.18 4.70 5.40
CA LEU A 60 3.57 5.96 5.00
C LEU A 60 2.25 5.76 4.20
N ILE A 61 1.67 4.56 4.25
CA ILE A 61 0.52 4.12 3.43
C ILE A 61 -0.71 5.05 3.51
N PHE A 62 -0.85 5.84 4.56
CA PHE A 62 -1.94 6.81 4.68
C PHE A 62 -1.91 7.92 3.63
N ALA A 63 -0.74 8.23 3.06
CA ALA A 63 -0.66 9.13 1.93
C ALA A 63 -1.34 8.54 0.68
N HIS A 64 -1.35 7.20 0.52
CA HIS A 64 -2.09 6.55 -0.58
C HIS A 64 -3.59 6.78 -0.43
N PHE A 65 -4.14 6.53 0.77
CA PHE A 65 -5.57 6.69 1.03
C PHE A 65 -6.00 8.14 0.86
N ALA A 66 -5.14 9.08 1.28
CA ALA A 66 -5.36 10.50 1.09
C ALA A 66 -5.37 10.91 -0.39
N ALA A 67 -4.37 10.49 -1.15
CA ALA A 67 -4.28 10.72 -2.59
C ALA A 67 -5.49 10.13 -3.32
N LEU A 68 -5.81 8.85 -3.07
CA LEU A 68 -6.95 8.19 -3.68
C LEU A 68 -8.27 8.86 -3.31
N ALA A 69 -8.45 9.28 -2.05
CA ALA A 69 -9.64 10.02 -1.64
C ALA A 69 -9.81 11.31 -2.46
N ARG A 70 -8.72 12.04 -2.70
CA ARG A 70 -8.78 13.27 -3.49
C ARG A 70 -9.02 13.00 -4.97
N ILE A 71 -8.39 11.95 -5.53
CA ILE A 71 -8.58 11.54 -6.92
C ILE A 71 -10.05 11.17 -7.15
N VAL A 72 -10.64 10.29 -6.33
CA VAL A 72 -12.01 9.83 -6.54
C VAL A 72 -13.07 10.88 -6.22
N GLU A 73 -12.76 11.91 -5.41
CA GLU A 73 -13.63 13.08 -5.25
C GLU A 73 -13.86 13.81 -6.56
N HIS A 74 -12.80 13.97 -7.35
CA HIS A 74 -12.83 14.77 -8.58
C HIS A 74 -13.18 13.93 -9.81
N TYR A 75 -12.72 12.66 -9.85
CA TYR A 75 -12.74 11.85 -11.07
C TYR A 75 -13.56 10.56 -10.96
N GLY A 76 -14.20 10.33 -9.81
CA GLY A 76 -15.10 9.18 -9.60
C GLY A 76 -14.37 7.87 -9.27
N PRO A 77 -15.09 6.74 -9.31
CA PRO A 77 -14.55 5.43 -8.97
C PRO A 77 -13.40 4.98 -9.88
N VAL A 78 -12.54 4.11 -9.34
CA VAL A 78 -11.41 3.50 -10.05
C VAL A 78 -11.87 2.18 -10.69
N TRP A 79 -11.48 1.95 -11.94
CA TRP A 79 -11.74 0.71 -12.69
C TRP A 79 -10.68 -0.37 -12.45
N GLY A 80 -9.41 0.02 -12.33
CA GLY A 80 -8.31 -0.92 -12.10
C GLY A 80 -7.17 -0.33 -11.28
N SER A 81 -6.34 -1.20 -10.69
CA SER A 81 -5.19 -0.76 -9.90
C SER A 81 -4.07 -1.79 -9.91
N ALA A 82 -2.84 -1.32 -9.75
CA ALA A 82 -1.66 -2.15 -9.69
C ALA A 82 -0.64 -1.61 -8.68
N GLY A 83 0.17 -2.50 -8.13
CA GLY A 83 1.27 -2.17 -7.23
C GLY A 83 1.65 -3.31 -6.27
N GLY A 84 2.85 -3.18 -5.69
CA GLY A 84 3.42 -4.13 -4.73
C GLY A 84 3.63 -3.55 -3.33
N SER A 85 4.03 -4.40 -2.38
CA SER A 85 4.26 -4.00 -0.97
C SER A 85 2.98 -3.38 -0.38
N SER A 86 3.07 -2.27 0.35
CA SER A 86 1.97 -1.46 0.88
C SER A 86 0.92 -1.05 -0.17
N ALA A 87 1.27 -0.95 -1.46
CA ALA A 87 0.29 -0.67 -2.50
C ALA A 87 -0.68 -1.85 -2.72
N SER A 88 -0.29 -3.09 -2.40
CA SER A 88 -1.21 -4.24 -2.43
C SER A 88 -2.28 -4.15 -1.32
N ILE A 89 -1.90 -3.65 -0.14
CA ILE A 89 -2.83 -3.35 0.95
C ILE A 89 -3.77 -2.21 0.54
N THR A 90 -3.24 -1.19 -0.13
CA THR A 90 -4.03 -0.09 -0.68
C THR A 90 -5.07 -0.59 -1.69
N GLN A 91 -4.68 -1.43 -2.64
CA GLN A 91 -5.59 -2.04 -3.61
C GLN A 91 -6.70 -2.85 -2.95
N PHE A 92 -6.34 -3.68 -1.97
CA PHE A 92 -7.29 -4.51 -1.24
C PHE A 92 -8.34 -3.68 -0.50
N LEU A 93 -7.91 -2.60 0.16
CA LEU A 93 -8.81 -1.70 0.87
C LEU A 93 -9.64 -0.83 -0.10
N LEU A 94 -9.06 -0.36 -1.20
CA LEU A 94 -9.79 0.36 -2.24
C LEU A 94 -10.90 -0.51 -2.84
N GLU A 95 -10.59 -1.74 -3.25
CA GLU A 95 -11.60 -2.68 -3.77
C GLU A 95 -12.69 -2.94 -2.72
N SER A 96 -12.30 -3.11 -1.45
CA SER A 96 -13.24 -3.33 -0.35
C SER A 96 -14.16 -2.13 -0.11
N VAL A 97 -13.65 -0.90 -0.21
CA VAL A 97 -14.46 0.32 -0.16
C VAL A 97 -15.43 0.35 -1.34
N GLN A 98 -14.94 0.22 -2.58
CA GLN A 98 -15.77 0.37 -3.78
C GLN A 98 -16.84 -0.72 -3.93
N MET A 99 -16.57 -1.94 -3.47
CA MET A 99 -17.54 -3.03 -3.55
C MET A 99 -18.67 -2.95 -2.51
N ASN A 100 -18.56 -2.06 -1.53
CA ASN A 100 -19.58 -1.91 -0.51
C ASN A 100 -20.92 -1.52 -1.17
N PRO A 101 -22.01 -2.25 -0.93
CA PRO A 101 -23.31 -1.95 -1.54
C PRO A 101 -23.79 -0.51 -1.31
N ALA A 102 -23.40 0.09 -0.20
CA ALA A 102 -23.76 1.46 0.14
C ALA A 102 -23.01 2.52 -0.68
N ILE A 103 -21.99 2.16 -1.47
CA ILE A 103 -21.37 3.09 -2.45
C ILE A 103 -22.32 3.31 -3.63
N ALA A 104 -22.96 2.25 -4.12
CA ALA A 104 -23.77 2.30 -5.34
C ALA A 104 -25.21 2.84 -5.13
N GLN A 105 -25.67 2.97 -3.87
CA GLN A 105 -27.06 3.34 -3.56
C GLN A 105 -27.18 4.63 -2.74
N CYS A 106 -27.87 5.62 -3.29
CA CYS A 106 -28.13 6.94 -2.71
C CYS A 106 -29.61 7.04 -2.34
N GLY A 107 -29.95 6.73 -1.08
CA GLY A 107 -31.34 6.51 -0.68
C GLY A 107 -31.97 5.34 -1.45
N GLU A 108 -33.06 5.60 -2.18
CA GLU A 108 -33.77 4.59 -2.98
C GLU A 108 -33.29 4.53 -4.45
N GLN A 109 -32.34 5.39 -4.86
CA GLN A 109 -31.86 5.48 -6.24
C GLN A 109 -30.39 5.06 -6.35
N PRO A 110 -29.93 4.62 -7.54
CA PRO A 110 -28.50 4.46 -7.80
C PRO A 110 -27.76 5.79 -7.62
N CYS A 111 -26.56 5.74 -7.04
CA CYS A 111 -25.68 6.90 -6.96
C CYS A 111 -25.07 7.22 -8.33
N THR A 112 -24.94 8.51 -8.66
CA THR A 112 -24.13 8.96 -9.80
C THR A 112 -22.64 8.67 -9.55
N PRO A 113 -21.79 8.63 -10.59
CA PRO A 113 -20.34 8.45 -10.42
C PRO A 113 -19.71 9.46 -9.45
N THR A 114 -20.13 10.74 -9.50
CA THR A 114 -19.69 11.76 -8.54
C THR A 114 -20.07 11.38 -7.11
N GLN A 115 -21.33 10.98 -6.87
CA GLN A 115 -21.77 10.58 -5.53
C GLN A 115 -21.05 9.32 -5.04
N GLN A 116 -20.77 8.37 -5.92
CA GLN A 116 -19.95 7.20 -5.60
C GLN A 116 -18.54 7.63 -5.19
N GLY A 117 -17.90 8.52 -5.98
CA GLY A 117 -16.61 9.12 -5.67
C GLY A 117 -16.56 9.78 -4.30
N GLN A 118 -17.55 10.62 -3.97
CA GLN A 118 -17.67 11.26 -2.66
C GLN A 118 -17.76 10.24 -1.50
N ARG A 119 -18.52 9.15 -1.68
CA ARG A 119 -18.67 8.09 -0.68
C ARG A 119 -17.39 7.27 -0.52
N ILE A 120 -16.74 6.92 -1.62
CA ILE A 120 -15.44 6.22 -1.63
C ILE A 120 -14.41 7.10 -0.89
N ALA A 121 -14.34 8.39 -1.22
CA ALA A 121 -13.45 9.34 -0.57
C ALA A 121 -13.70 9.45 0.93
N LEU A 122 -14.96 9.55 1.36
CA LEU A 122 -15.31 9.57 2.79
C LEU A 122 -14.81 8.30 3.50
N GLN A 123 -15.00 7.12 2.92
CA GLN A 123 -14.51 5.88 3.51
C GLN A 123 -12.97 5.83 3.57
N LEU A 124 -12.28 6.21 2.50
CA LEU A 124 -10.81 6.27 2.47
C LEU A 124 -10.25 7.24 3.53
N LYS A 125 -10.87 8.42 3.70
CA LYS A 125 -10.50 9.37 4.77
C LYS A 125 -10.75 8.79 6.16
N SER A 126 -11.85 8.06 6.32
CA SER A 126 -12.23 7.46 7.61
C SER A 126 -11.29 6.34 8.08
N LEU A 127 -10.35 5.87 7.25
CA LEU A 127 -9.26 5.00 7.70
C LEU A 127 -8.44 5.62 8.83
N THR A 128 -8.30 6.95 8.86
CA THR A 128 -7.67 7.66 9.99
C THR A 128 -8.51 7.56 11.27
N GLY A 129 -9.84 7.65 11.16
CA GLY A 129 -10.78 7.40 12.26
C GLY A 129 -10.76 5.95 12.72
N TYR A 130 -10.67 5.00 11.80
CA TYR A 130 -10.55 3.58 12.12
C TYR A 130 -9.26 3.31 12.88
N ALA A 131 -8.14 3.91 12.46
CA ALA A 131 -6.86 3.84 13.15
C ALA A 131 -6.93 4.44 14.57
N ALA A 132 -7.67 5.54 14.77
CA ALA A 132 -7.90 6.11 16.09
C ALA A 132 -8.66 5.14 17.01
N VAL A 133 -9.72 4.48 16.52
CA VAL A 133 -10.45 3.45 17.28
C VAL A 133 -9.55 2.25 17.57
N LEU A 134 -8.75 1.81 16.60
CA LEU A 134 -7.76 0.75 16.83
C LEU A 134 -6.80 1.13 17.95
N GLY A 135 -6.31 2.37 17.97
CA GLY A 135 -5.40 2.94 18.98
C GLY A 135 -5.85 2.75 20.42
N GLU A 136 -7.16 2.61 20.65
CA GLU A 136 -7.76 2.38 21.96
C GLU A 136 -7.87 0.88 22.34
N THR A 137 -7.47 -0.02 21.43
CA THR A 137 -7.56 -1.48 21.61
C THR A 137 -6.20 -2.11 21.94
N PRO A 138 -6.18 -3.29 22.61
CA PRO A 138 -4.95 -4.06 22.80
C PRO A 138 -4.24 -4.43 21.48
N GLU A 139 -5.00 -4.54 20.38
CA GLU A 139 -4.47 -4.85 19.05
C GLU A 139 -3.60 -3.71 18.48
N ALA A 140 -3.91 -2.43 18.74
CA ALA A 140 -3.02 -1.34 18.35
C ALA A 140 -1.88 -1.12 19.34
N ALA A 141 -2.05 -1.47 20.62
CA ALA A 141 -0.93 -1.53 21.53
C ALA A 141 0.12 -2.51 20.97
N ALA A 142 -0.29 -3.69 20.49
CA ALA A 142 0.58 -4.67 19.84
C ALA A 142 1.30 -4.12 18.59
N ILE A 143 0.58 -3.48 17.66
CA ILE A 143 1.17 -2.89 16.45
C ILE A 143 2.12 -1.72 16.80
N GLY A 144 1.74 -0.86 17.75
CA GLY A 144 2.59 0.21 18.27
C GLY A 144 3.82 -0.30 19.01
N GLN A 145 3.75 -1.49 19.63
CA GLN A 145 4.92 -2.12 20.24
C GLN A 145 5.95 -2.58 19.22
N PHE A 146 5.56 -2.92 17.98
CA PHE A 146 6.53 -3.21 16.91
C PHE A 146 7.33 -1.97 16.50
N ALA A 147 6.68 -0.80 16.40
CA ALA A 147 7.37 0.46 16.14
C ALA A 147 8.36 0.85 17.26
N GLY A 148 8.09 0.42 18.50
CA GLY A 148 8.98 0.56 19.65
C GLY A 148 9.93 -0.62 19.88
N LEU A 149 9.88 -1.67 19.06
CA LEU A 149 10.58 -2.92 19.32
C LEU A 149 12.11 -2.75 19.28
N ALA A 150 12.62 -2.02 18.28
CA ALA A 150 14.06 -1.69 18.21
C ALA A 150 14.53 -0.96 19.48
N LYS A 151 13.71 -0.05 20.01
CA LYS A 151 14.03 0.68 21.24
C LYS A 151 13.99 -0.23 22.48
N ARG A 152 12.97 -1.08 22.63
CA ARG A 152 12.89 -2.07 23.71
C ARG A 152 14.06 -3.05 23.65
N PHE A 153 14.44 -3.43 22.46
CA PHE A 153 15.58 -4.30 22.20
C PHE A 153 16.90 -3.65 22.67
N GLN A 154 17.11 -2.37 22.33
CA GLN A 154 18.24 -1.57 22.83
C GLN A 154 18.22 -1.43 24.36
N GLU A 155 17.07 -1.08 24.95
CA GLU A 155 16.90 -0.90 26.40
C GLU A 155 17.10 -2.19 27.19
N SER A 156 16.78 -3.34 26.60
CA SER A 156 16.95 -4.66 27.23
C SER A 156 18.40 -5.13 27.25
N GLY A 157 19.32 -4.43 26.56
CA GLY A 157 20.73 -4.79 26.53
C GLY A 157 21.04 -6.11 25.80
N ILE A 158 20.07 -6.63 25.03
CA ILE A 158 20.18 -7.94 24.35
C ILE A 158 21.34 -7.95 23.35
N GLU A 159 21.63 -6.81 22.71
CA GLU A 159 22.78 -6.68 21.80
C GLU A 159 24.12 -6.91 22.51
N ALA A 160 24.32 -6.30 23.68
CA ALA A 160 25.52 -6.49 24.47
C ALA A 160 25.62 -7.92 25.01
N LEU A 161 24.49 -8.52 25.40
CA LEU A 161 24.42 -9.92 25.80
C LEU A 161 24.77 -10.84 24.63
N ALA A 162 24.27 -10.59 23.42
CA ALA A 162 24.54 -11.44 22.26
C ALA A 162 26.03 -11.52 21.92
N GLN A 163 26.81 -10.51 22.30
CA GLN A 163 28.28 -10.49 22.14
C GLN A 163 29.05 -11.19 23.27
N THR A 164 28.47 -11.29 24.47
CA THR A 164 29.20 -11.68 25.69
C THR A 164 28.65 -12.95 26.36
N ASP A 165 27.34 -13.17 26.30
CA ASP A 165 26.60 -14.31 26.83
C ASP A 165 25.40 -14.63 25.92
N PRO A 166 25.62 -15.41 24.85
CA PRO A 166 24.58 -15.74 23.88
C PRO A 166 23.39 -16.52 24.46
N VAL A 167 23.60 -17.28 25.55
CA VAL A 167 22.52 -18.03 26.21
C VAL A 167 21.61 -17.08 26.98
N ALA A 168 22.18 -16.09 27.68
CA ALA A 168 21.39 -15.04 28.31
C ALA A 168 20.66 -14.16 27.27
N ALA A 169 21.30 -13.90 26.13
CA ALA A 169 20.70 -13.17 25.01
C ALA A 169 19.53 -13.93 24.39
N GLU A 170 19.66 -15.25 24.18
CA GLU A 170 18.60 -16.14 23.73
C GLU A 170 17.37 -16.08 24.64
N GLN A 171 17.57 -16.20 25.96
CA GLN A 171 16.47 -16.14 26.92
C GLN A 171 15.80 -14.77 26.90
N ALA A 172 16.58 -13.69 26.95
CA ALA A 172 16.05 -12.33 26.94
C ALA A 172 15.31 -12.00 25.63
N LEU A 173 15.80 -12.50 24.50
CA LEU A 173 15.13 -12.38 23.19
C LEU A 173 13.82 -13.17 23.18
N SER A 174 13.83 -14.41 23.67
CA SER A 174 12.63 -15.25 23.75
C SER A 174 11.57 -14.61 24.65
N ASP A 175 11.96 -14.11 25.83
CA ASP A 175 11.06 -13.44 26.77
C ASP A 175 10.42 -12.18 26.18
N LEU A 176 11.22 -11.38 25.44
CA LEU A 176 10.72 -10.18 24.77
C LEU A 176 9.72 -10.53 23.68
N LEU A 177 10.06 -11.48 22.80
CA LEU A 177 9.23 -11.87 21.65
C LEU A 177 7.96 -12.63 22.05
N GLN A 178 8.00 -13.41 23.13
CA GLN A 178 6.84 -14.13 23.66
C GLN A 178 5.93 -13.27 24.56
N SER A 179 6.23 -11.97 24.70
CA SER A 179 5.32 -11.06 25.40
C SER A 179 3.94 -11.07 24.75
N ALA A 180 2.89 -11.02 25.57
CA ALA A 180 1.49 -11.06 25.10
C ALA A 180 1.16 -9.96 24.09
N ASP A 181 1.95 -8.88 24.08
CA ASP A 181 1.82 -7.76 23.15
C ASP A 181 2.35 -8.08 21.73
N LEU A 182 3.26 -9.05 21.56
CA LEU A 182 3.92 -9.33 20.27
C LEU A 182 3.54 -10.69 19.66
N ALA A 183 3.09 -11.64 20.50
CA ALA A 183 2.87 -13.03 20.12
C ALA A 183 1.94 -13.22 18.90
N ASP A 184 0.94 -12.36 18.73
CA ASP A 184 -0.07 -12.47 17.67
C ASP A 184 0.43 -12.11 16.26
N LEU A 185 1.58 -11.42 16.16
CA LEU A 185 2.17 -10.94 14.90
C LEU A 185 3.57 -11.50 14.66
N LEU A 186 4.13 -12.19 15.65
CA LEU A 186 5.45 -12.78 15.57
C LEU A 186 5.44 -13.99 14.64
N ASN A 187 6.43 -14.05 13.76
CA ASN A 187 6.71 -15.25 12.99
C ASN A 187 7.24 -16.36 13.92
N ALA A 188 6.51 -17.48 14.04
CA ALA A 188 6.92 -18.61 14.89
C ALA A 188 8.30 -19.19 14.49
N GLU A 189 8.67 -19.10 13.21
CA GLU A 189 9.95 -19.58 12.68
C GLU A 189 11.16 -18.95 13.39
N ILE A 190 11.04 -17.71 13.88
CA ILE A 190 12.14 -17.05 14.61
C ILE A 190 12.39 -17.73 15.95
N LEU A 191 11.33 -18.12 16.66
CA LEU A 191 11.41 -18.80 17.96
C LEU A 191 11.90 -20.22 17.76
N GLU A 192 11.44 -20.91 16.72
CA GLU A 192 11.91 -22.24 16.35
C GLU A 192 13.39 -22.23 15.99
N THR A 193 13.85 -21.22 15.24
CA THR A 193 15.26 -21.06 14.86
C THR A 193 16.13 -20.83 16.08
N ILE A 194 15.69 -19.99 17.03
CA ILE A 194 16.40 -19.75 18.29
C ILE A 194 16.47 -21.04 19.11
N ALA A 195 15.34 -21.67 19.39
CA ALA A 195 15.25 -22.84 20.28
C ALA A 195 15.91 -24.11 19.71
N GLY A 196 15.87 -24.27 18.38
CA GLY A 196 16.42 -25.43 17.66
C GLY A 196 17.83 -25.22 17.09
N SER A 197 18.47 -24.08 17.42
CA SER A 197 19.71 -23.68 16.78
C SER A 197 20.87 -24.66 17.03
N PRO A 198 21.58 -25.13 15.99
CA PRO A 198 22.84 -25.86 16.16
C PRO A 198 24.01 -24.96 16.60
N ASP A 199 23.89 -23.65 16.42
CA ASP A 199 24.80 -22.61 16.95
C ASP A 199 23.97 -21.41 17.43
N PRO A 200 23.48 -21.43 18.69
CA PRO A 200 22.67 -20.34 19.23
C PRO A 200 23.37 -18.98 19.16
N ALA A 201 24.70 -18.94 19.30
CA ALA A 201 25.46 -17.71 19.25
C ALA A 201 25.44 -17.06 17.86
N PHE A 202 25.47 -17.86 16.80
CA PHE A 202 25.31 -17.36 15.43
C PHE A 202 23.91 -16.78 15.21
N HIS A 203 22.85 -17.58 15.38
CA HIS A 203 21.48 -17.15 15.06
C HIS A 203 21.00 -16.00 15.93
N VAL A 204 21.29 -16.02 17.24
CA VAL A 204 20.93 -14.92 18.12
C VAL A 204 21.63 -13.63 17.66
N ARG A 205 22.94 -13.62 17.45
CA ARG A 205 23.64 -12.39 16.99
C ARG A 205 23.09 -11.85 15.67
N ASP A 206 22.80 -12.73 14.71
CA ASP A 206 22.26 -12.31 13.41
C ASP A 206 20.83 -11.74 13.53
N ILE A 207 19.94 -12.40 14.27
CA ILE A 207 18.57 -11.92 14.52
C ILE A 207 18.60 -10.58 15.26
N VAL A 208 19.40 -10.50 16.33
CA VAL A 208 19.57 -9.30 17.14
C VAL A 208 20.08 -8.12 16.31
N GLY A 209 21.08 -8.33 15.46
CA GLY A 209 21.60 -7.31 14.55
C GLY A 209 20.56 -6.84 13.52
N ALA A 210 19.61 -7.70 13.15
CA ALA A 210 18.51 -7.33 12.27
C ALA A 210 17.43 -6.52 12.99
N VAL A 211 17.05 -6.92 14.20
CA VAL A 211 16.04 -6.20 15.00
C VAL A 211 16.52 -4.78 15.36
N SER A 212 17.81 -4.59 15.60
CA SER A 212 18.35 -3.25 15.87
C SER A 212 18.30 -2.30 14.67
N GLN A 213 18.15 -2.84 13.45
CA GLN A 213 17.98 -2.08 12.20
C GLN A 213 16.53 -1.99 11.74
N LEU A 214 15.57 -2.47 12.54
CA LEU A 214 14.16 -2.47 12.18
C LEU A 214 13.68 -1.06 11.82
N GLY A 215 13.11 -0.91 10.63
CA GLY A 215 12.57 0.37 10.14
C GLY A 215 13.61 1.32 9.51
N SER A 216 14.88 0.94 9.39
CA SER A 216 15.88 1.77 8.68
C SER A 216 15.74 1.73 7.17
N PHE A 217 15.08 0.70 6.61
CA PHE A 217 14.99 0.42 5.17
C PHE A 217 16.36 0.47 4.46
N SER A 218 17.45 0.25 5.19
CA SER A 218 18.80 0.21 4.63
C SER A 218 19.13 -1.22 4.22
N VAL A 219 19.48 -1.39 2.95
CA VAL A 219 20.07 -2.64 2.45
C VAL A 219 21.59 -2.50 2.53
N GLY A 220 22.26 -3.52 3.06
CA GLY A 220 23.71 -3.53 3.16
C GLY A 220 24.23 -3.61 4.59
N CYS A 221 25.55 -3.72 4.69
CA CYS A 221 26.30 -3.66 5.94
C CYS A 221 27.14 -2.38 5.93
N THR A 222 27.22 -1.65 7.06
CA THR A 222 28.27 -0.63 7.18
C THR A 222 29.65 -1.27 7.05
N PRO A 223 30.71 -0.51 6.72
CA PRO A 223 32.07 -1.06 6.67
C PRO A 223 32.49 -1.80 7.95
N GLU A 224 32.07 -1.29 9.12
CA GLU A 224 32.31 -1.91 10.41
C GLU A 224 31.55 -3.24 10.56
N GLN A 225 30.29 -3.28 10.13
CA GLN A 225 29.47 -4.49 10.16
C GLN A 225 30.00 -5.55 9.18
N ALA A 226 30.43 -5.14 7.98
CA ALA A 226 31.05 -6.04 7.02
C ALA A 226 32.34 -6.65 7.58
N ALA A 227 33.18 -5.85 8.26
CA ALA A 227 34.37 -6.35 8.95
C ALA A 227 34.04 -7.30 10.12
N ALA A 228 32.85 -7.18 10.71
CA ALA A 228 32.31 -8.08 11.72
C ALA A 228 31.60 -9.33 11.13
N GLY A 229 31.62 -9.51 9.81
CA GLY A 229 31.04 -10.67 9.14
C GLY A 229 29.56 -10.55 8.79
N CYS A 230 29.01 -9.33 8.77
CA CYS A 230 27.66 -9.08 8.27
C CYS A 230 27.54 -9.51 6.80
N ASN A 231 26.50 -10.28 6.50
CA ASN A 231 26.13 -10.67 5.14
C ASN A 231 24.80 -9.97 4.80
N PRO A 232 24.76 -9.02 3.85
CA PRO A 232 23.52 -8.34 3.52
C PRO A 232 22.46 -9.33 3.01
N LYS A 233 22.85 -10.40 2.33
CA LYS A 233 21.94 -11.44 1.84
C LYS A 233 21.25 -12.25 2.94
N ALA A 234 21.66 -12.08 4.21
CA ALA A 234 20.95 -12.62 5.36
C ALA A 234 19.49 -12.18 5.40
N LEU A 235 19.17 -10.98 4.89
CA LEU A 235 17.81 -10.43 4.85
C LEU A 235 16.83 -11.30 4.05
N PHE A 236 17.31 -12.13 3.12
CA PHE A 236 16.46 -13.03 2.34
C PHE A 236 16.26 -14.38 3.00
N VAL A 237 17.18 -14.86 3.85
CA VAL A 237 17.16 -16.25 4.38
C VAL A 237 16.86 -16.32 5.87
N ARG A 238 17.19 -15.27 6.63
CA ARG A 238 16.92 -15.19 8.07
C ARG A 238 15.41 -15.06 8.29
N PRO A 239 14.80 -15.86 9.18
CA PRO A 239 13.42 -15.67 9.59
C PRO A 239 13.13 -14.22 9.97
N GLY A 240 12.13 -13.62 9.33
CA GLY A 240 11.70 -12.27 9.69
C GLY A 240 10.91 -12.24 11.00
N LEU A 241 10.75 -11.06 11.56
CA LEU A 241 9.99 -10.86 12.80
C LEU A 241 8.48 -11.00 12.60
N LEU A 242 7.96 -10.62 11.43
CA LEU A 242 6.52 -10.52 11.21
C LEU A 242 5.97 -11.75 10.47
N ASP A 243 4.87 -12.31 10.97
CA ASP A 243 4.00 -13.19 10.20
C ASP A 243 3.09 -12.33 9.31
N PHE A 244 3.43 -12.21 8.04
CA PHE A 244 2.63 -11.45 7.08
C PHE A 244 1.26 -12.07 6.79
N ALA A 245 1.07 -13.37 7.01
CA ALA A 245 -0.27 -13.96 6.98
C ALA A 245 -1.11 -13.50 8.19
N ALA A 246 -0.50 -13.32 9.37
CA ALA A 246 -1.16 -12.69 10.52
C ALA A 246 -1.49 -11.22 10.29
N VAL A 247 -0.56 -10.46 9.70
CA VAL A 247 -0.78 -9.07 9.29
C VAL A 247 -1.95 -8.99 8.30
N ALA A 248 -1.96 -9.85 7.27
CA ALA A 248 -3.05 -9.93 6.30
C ALA A 248 -4.39 -10.20 6.99
N ARG A 249 -4.46 -11.13 7.97
CA ARG A 249 -5.68 -11.38 8.77
C ARG A 249 -6.20 -10.13 9.49
N LYS A 250 -5.31 -9.30 10.05
CA LYS A 250 -5.71 -8.04 10.71
C LYS A 250 -6.22 -7.02 9.71
N ILE A 251 -5.54 -6.85 8.58
CA ILE A 251 -5.98 -5.99 7.47
C ILE A 251 -7.32 -6.46 6.92
N GLY A 252 -7.52 -7.78 6.80
CA GLY A 252 -8.80 -8.39 6.40
C GLY A 252 -9.97 -7.95 7.24
N ARG A 253 -9.80 -7.79 8.56
CA ARG A 253 -10.87 -7.28 9.43
C ARG A 253 -11.25 -5.84 9.11
N ILE A 254 -10.28 -5.02 8.69
CA ILE A 254 -10.52 -3.64 8.24
C ILE A 254 -11.28 -3.69 6.91
N ALA A 255 -10.80 -4.49 5.96
CA ALA A 255 -11.43 -4.68 4.66
C ALA A 255 -12.88 -5.20 4.77
N ASP A 256 -13.16 -6.17 5.63
CA ASP A 256 -14.49 -6.72 5.89
C ASP A 256 -15.48 -5.62 6.35
N PHE A 257 -15.02 -4.68 7.21
CA PHE A 257 -15.83 -3.52 7.63
C PHE A 257 -16.18 -2.63 6.45
N TYR A 258 -15.16 -2.25 5.66
CA TYR A 258 -15.35 -1.38 4.51
C TYR A 258 -16.13 -2.05 3.39
N ALA A 259 -16.04 -3.37 3.20
CA ALA A 259 -16.83 -4.13 2.23
C ALA A 259 -18.32 -4.29 2.63
N GLY A 260 -18.70 -3.88 3.84
CA GLY A 260 -20.07 -4.02 4.32
C GLY A 260 -20.43 -5.43 4.78
N TYR A 261 -19.45 -6.27 5.14
CA TYR A 261 -19.68 -7.62 5.69
C TYR A 261 -20.06 -7.61 7.18
N GLY A 262 -20.08 -6.42 7.81
CA GLY A 262 -20.54 -6.23 9.17
C GLY A 262 -22.06 -6.30 9.36
N PRO A 263 -22.54 -6.36 10.61
CA PRO A 263 -23.97 -6.49 10.93
C PRO A 263 -24.81 -5.25 10.60
N ASP A 264 -24.18 -4.08 10.40
CA ASP A 264 -24.83 -2.78 10.39
C ASP A 264 -24.80 -2.09 9.00
N ALA A 265 -25.07 -2.84 7.92
CA ALA A 265 -25.05 -2.30 6.55
C ALA A 265 -25.97 -1.07 6.36
N ALA A 266 -27.16 -1.07 6.96
CA ALA A 266 -28.08 0.06 6.91
C ALA A 266 -27.52 1.32 7.60
N ARG A 267 -26.73 1.14 8.66
CA ARG A 267 -26.09 2.23 9.41
C ARG A 267 -24.95 2.85 8.61
N MET A 268 -24.15 2.02 7.93
CA MET A 268 -23.14 2.48 6.97
C MET A 268 -23.78 3.33 5.87
N GLN A 269 -24.91 2.88 5.30
CA GLN A 269 -25.60 3.64 4.27
C GLN A 269 -26.13 4.99 4.78
N ALA A 270 -26.79 5.02 5.94
CA ALA A 270 -27.25 6.27 6.54
C ALA A 270 -26.11 7.24 6.85
N TRP A 271 -24.95 6.72 7.28
CA TRP A 271 -23.75 7.53 7.52
C TRP A 271 -23.20 8.13 6.21
N LEU A 272 -23.11 7.34 5.14
CA LEU A 272 -22.68 7.82 3.83
C LEU A 272 -23.67 8.85 3.26
N ASP A 273 -24.97 8.58 3.33
CA ASP A 273 -26.04 9.50 2.90
C ASP A 273 -25.93 10.86 3.61
N GLY A 274 -25.63 10.85 4.91
CA GLY A 274 -25.59 12.06 5.73
C GLY A 274 -24.25 12.83 5.71
N CYS A 275 -23.14 12.18 5.35
CA CYS A 275 -21.81 12.75 5.52
C CYS A 275 -20.99 12.94 4.22
N ALA A 276 -21.26 12.18 3.16
CA ALA A 276 -20.35 12.12 2.00
C ALA A 276 -20.22 13.45 1.24
N ASP A 277 -21.35 14.11 0.95
CA ASP A 277 -21.35 15.39 0.22
C ASP A 277 -20.61 16.49 1.00
N ALA A 278 -20.91 16.62 2.30
CA ALA A 278 -20.26 17.61 3.16
C ALA A 278 -18.78 17.30 3.46
N ALA A 279 -18.32 16.07 3.20
CA ALA A 279 -16.95 15.62 3.43
C ALA A 279 -15.97 16.02 2.31
N VAL A 280 -16.48 16.44 1.15
CA VAL A 280 -15.65 16.83 0.00
C VAL A 280 -14.70 17.96 0.40
N GLY A 281 -13.42 17.82 0.04
CA GLY A 281 -12.41 18.86 0.33
C GLY A 281 -12.00 18.98 1.79
N ARG A 282 -12.45 18.07 2.68
CA ARG A 282 -12.14 18.11 4.12
C ARG A 282 -11.25 16.94 4.54
N ASP A 283 -10.39 17.19 5.53
CA ASP A 283 -9.70 16.12 6.25
C ASP A 283 -10.65 15.39 7.22
N TRP A 284 -10.19 14.28 7.79
CA TRP A 284 -10.99 13.53 8.75
C TRP A 284 -11.35 14.30 10.01
N ALA A 285 -10.48 15.18 10.51
CA ALA A 285 -10.74 15.95 11.72
C ALA A 285 -11.94 16.89 11.53
N ALA A 286 -12.02 17.55 10.37
CA ALA A 286 -13.13 18.39 9.97
C ALA A 286 -14.39 17.57 9.69
N ILE A 287 -14.26 16.41 9.05
CA ILE A 287 -15.40 15.49 8.77
C ILE A 287 -16.00 14.96 10.08
N ALA A 288 -15.16 14.52 11.02
CA ALA A 288 -15.58 13.94 12.28
C ALA A 288 -16.47 14.88 13.11
N ALA A 289 -16.30 16.19 12.93
CA ALA A 289 -17.08 17.25 13.59
C ALA A 289 -18.38 17.63 12.85
N LEU A 290 -18.62 17.13 11.63
CA LEU A 290 -19.84 17.43 10.87
C LEU A 290 -21.07 16.87 11.60
N PRO A 291 -22.18 17.64 11.66
CA PRO A 291 -23.40 17.19 12.31
C PRO A 291 -24.08 16.07 11.50
N LEU A 292 -24.59 15.06 12.21
CA LEU A 292 -25.39 13.96 11.65
C LEU A 292 -26.57 13.69 12.60
N GLY A 293 -27.71 14.33 12.37
CA GLY A 293 -28.84 14.30 13.31
C GLY A 293 -28.44 14.84 14.70
N ASP A 294 -28.65 14.04 15.75
CA ASP A 294 -28.28 14.37 17.13
C ASP A 294 -26.83 13.98 17.48
N THR A 295 -26.04 13.48 16.52
CA THR A 295 -24.65 13.06 16.68
C THR A 295 -23.73 13.78 15.68
N THR A 296 -22.49 13.33 15.55
CA THR A 296 -21.55 13.77 14.50
C THR A 296 -21.15 12.60 13.61
N CYS A 297 -20.69 12.89 12.39
CA CYS A 297 -20.17 11.87 11.48
C CYS A 297 -19.06 11.03 12.13
N GLY A 298 -18.16 11.65 12.91
CA GLY A 298 -17.08 10.93 13.60
C GLY A 298 -17.58 10.08 14.76
N SER A 299 -18.51 10.59 15.57
CA SER A 299 -19.07 9.83 16.70
C SER A 299 -19.87 8.62 16.21
N GLU A 300 -20.64 8.79 15.13
CA GLU A 300 -21.39 7.70 14.50
C GLU A 300 -20.45 6.64 13.91
N PHE A 301 -19.41 7.07 13.20
CA PHE A 301 -18.40 6.18 12.65
C PHE A 301 -17.68 5.37 13.73
N THR A 302 -17.20 6.03 14.80
CA THR A 302 -16.56 5.37 15.94
C THR A 302 -17.48 4.31 16.56
N ALA A 303 -18.76 4.62 16.72
CA ALA A 303 -19.73 3.68 17.25
C ALA A 303 -19.98 2.48 16.30
N MET A 304 -20.00 2.69 14.98
CA MET A 304 -20.07 1.59 14.00
C MET A 304 -18.85 0.68 14.07
N VAL A 305 -17.63 1.24 14.04
CA VAL A 305 -16.39 0.47 14.10
C VAL A 305 -16.30 -0.31 15.41
N THR A 306 -16.64 0.31 16.54
CA THR A 306 -16.61 -0.35 17.86
C THR A 306 -17.58 -1.53 17.91
N ALA A 307 -18.82 -1.35 17.43
CA ALA A 307 -19.82 -2.41 17.38
C ALA A 307 -19.39 -3.56 16.45
N TYR A 308 -18.92 -3.22 15.25
CA TYR A 308 -18.39 -4.18 14.30
C TYR A 308 -17.25 -5.01 14.91
N ARG A 309 -16.26 -4.36 15.54
CA ARG A 309 -15.12 -5.05 16.15
C ARG A 309 -15.56 -5.98 17.28
N ALA A 310 -16.50 -5.55 18.12
CA ALA A 310 -17.05 -6.38 19.18
C ALA A 310 -17.75 -7.64 18.62
N ALA A 311 -18.44 -7.53 17.48
CA ALA A 311 -19.13 -8.64 16.84
C ALA A 311 -18.17 -9.60 16.09
N VAL A 312 -17.25 -9.05 15.29
CA VAL A 312 -16.45 -9.84 14.34
C VAL A 312 -15.18 -10.43 14.94
N VAL A 313 -14.67 -9.89 16.04
CA VAL A 313 -13.65 -10.57 16.86
C VAL A 313 -14.23 -11.81 17.55
N ALA A 314 -15.55 -11.87 17.74
CA ALA A 314 -16.23 -12.97 18.42
C ALA A 314 -16.78 -14.08 17.50
N ASP A 315 -16.86 -13.86 16.18
CA ASP A 315 -17.57 -14.76 15.25
C ASP A 315 -16.70 -15.26 14.09
N ALA A 316 -16.62 -16.59 13.95
CA ALA A 316 -15.89 -17.31 12.91
C ALA A 316 -16.70 -17.48 11.60
N GLY A 317 -17.98 -17.11 11.55
CA GLY A 317 -18.89 -17.37 10.43
C GLY A 317 -19.15 -16.21 9.45
N VAL A 318 -18.60 -15.02 9.70
CA VAL A 318 -18.79 -13.84 8.83
C VAL A 318 -17.95 -14.00 7.55
N PRO A 319 -18.50 -13.68 6.34
CA PRO A 319 -17.73 -13.66 5.10
C PRO A 319 -16.44 -12.84 5.25
N ARG A 320 -15.34 -13.33 4.66
CA ARG A 320 -14.00 -12.74 4.79
C ARG A 320 -13.46 -12.35 3.43
N ARG A 321 -13.14 -11.08 3.27
CA ARG A 321 -12.53 -10.50 2.06
C ARG A 321 -11.24 -11.19 1.64
N LEU A 322 -10.44 -11.65 2.61
CA LEU A 322 -9.18 -12.35 2.34
C LEU A 322 -9.35 -13.66 1.58
N GLY A 323 -10.50 -14.31 1.66
CA GLY A 323 -10.77 -15.55 0.92
C GLY A 323 -11.19 -15.33 -0.52
N GLU A 324 -11.42 -14.09 -0.93
CA GLU A 324 -11.87 -13.76 -2.28
C GLU A 324 -10.70 -13.63 -3.25
N PRO A 325 -10.89 -13.96 -4.55
CA PRO A 325 -9.84 -13.82 -5.55
C PRO A 325 -9.41 -12.36 -5.76
N VAL A 326 -8.11 -12.16 -5.98
CA VAL A 326 -7.59 -10.88 -6.47
C VAL A 326 -8.16 -10.62 -7.86
N GLY A 327 -8.65 -9.41 -8.10
CA GLY A 327 -9.22 -9.05 -9.41
C GLY A 327 -10.72 -9.34 -9.55
N ALA A 328 -11.39 -9.81 -8.49
CA ALA A 328 -12.79 -10.27 -8.60
C ALA A 328 -13.82 -9.14 -8.69
N ARG A 329 -13.53 -7.95 -8.14
CA ARG A 329 -14.46 -6.81 -8.11
C ARG A 329 -13.86 -5.53 -8.72
N LEU A 330 -12.55 -5.37 -8.60
CA LEU A 330 -11.72 -4.33 -9.22
C LEU A 330 -10.64 -5.04 -10.03
N HIS A 331 -10.31 -4.56 -11.24
CA HIS A 331 -9.19 -5.10 -12.01
C HIS A 331 -7.87 -4.82 -11.29
N ALA A 332 -7.42 -5.76 -10.46
CA ALA A 332 -6.30 -5.59 -9.54
C ALA A 332 -5.10 -6.47 -9.94
N LEU A 333 -3.91 -5.87 -9.98
CA LEU A 333 -2.64 -6.53 -10.29
C LEU A 333 -1.66 -6.35 -9.11
N VAL A 334 -1.62 -7.34 -8.23
CA VAL A 334 -0.73 -7.35 -7.06
C VAL A 334 0.62 -7.90 -7.46
N SER A 335 1.69 -7.12 -7.26
CA SER A 335 3.04 -7.51 -7.69
C SER A 335 3.95 -8.00 -6.58
N THR A 336 4.91 -8.87 -6.94
CA THR A 336 6.04 -9.28 -6.11
C THR A 336 7.29 -9.56 -6.97
N SER A 337 8.48 -9.55 -6.37
CA SER A 337 9.67 -10.11 -7.00
C SER A 337 9.64 -11.62 -6.88
N VAL A 338 10.04 -12.31 -7.94
CA VAL A 338 10.02 -13.77 -8.00
C VAL A 338 11.39 -14.28 -8.41
N LEU A 339 12.00 -15.08 -7.53
CA LEU A 339 13.16 -15.88 -7.88
C LEU A 339 12.66 -17.12 -8.63
N THR A 340 13.20 -17.33 -9.82
CA THR A 340 12.88 -18.44 -10.71
C THR A 340 14.14 -19.28 -10.95
N ASP A 341 13.97 -20.46 -11.55
CA ASP A 341 15.08 -21.30 -12.04
C ASP A 341 16.25 -21.43 -11.04
N GLY A 342 17.47 -21.07 -11.45
CA GLY A 342 18.67 -21.21 -10.63
C GLY A 342 18.65 -20.35 -9.36
N ALA A 343 17.97 -19.20 -9.40
CA ALA A 343 17.83 -18.33 -8.23
C ALA A 343 16.99 -18.96 -7.12
N ALA A 344 15.93 -19.70 -7.46
CA ALA A 344 15.11 -20.42 -6.49
C ALA A 344 15.91 -21.56 -5.81
N ASP A 345 16.70 -22.31 -6.58
CA ASP A 345 17.59 -23.36 -6.06
C ASP A 345 18.69 -22.79 -5.16
N ALA A 346 19.29 -21.66 -5.56
CA ALA A 346 20.30 -20.95 -4.77
C ALA A 346 19.72 -20.47 -3.43
N PHE A 347 18.49 -19.95 -3.44
CA PHE A 347 17.77 -19.58 -2.22
C PHE A 347 17.54 -20.79 -1.32
N ALA A 348 16.99 -21.89 -1.85
CA ALA A 348 16.72 -23.08 -1.05
C ALA A 348 17.98 -23.63 -0.37
N LYS A 349 19.11 -23.65 -1.11
CA LYS A 349 20.41 -24.02 -0.56
C LYS A 349 20.86 -23.05 0.53
N ALA A 350 20.82 -21.75 0.27
CA ALA A 350 21.25 -20.73 1.23
C ALA A 350 20.41 -20.78 2.51
N ARG A 351 19.09 -21.02 2.40
CA ARG A 351 18.18 -21.16 3.53
C ARG A 351 18.52 -22.39 4.39
N ALA A 352 18.82 -23.52 3.76
CA ALA A 352 19.21 -24.75 4.44
C ALA A 352 20.56 -24.58 5.16
N ASP A 353 21.55 -23.99 4.49
CA ASP A 353 22.87 -23.70 5.06
C ASP A 353 22.76 -22.72 6.24
N TYR A 354 21.95 -21.65 6.11
CA TYR A 354 21.66 -20.71 7.20
C TYR A 354 21.08 -21.45 8.41
N GLY A 355 20.01 -22.23 8.23
CA GLY A 355 19.37 -22.95 9.34
C GLY A 355 20.28 -23.97 10.03
N ALA A 356 21.25 -24.53 9.30
CA ALA A 356 22.27 -25.41 9.85
C ALA A 356 23.45 -24.67 10.52
N ALA A 357 23.40 -23.34 10.63
CA ALA A 357 24.49 -22.46 11.04
C ALA A 357 25.79 -22.68 10.25
N GLN A 358 25.67 -23.00 8.97
CA GLN A 358 26.79 -23.15 8.05
C GLN A 358 27.04 -21.86 7.29
N THR A 359 28.26 -21.71 6.76
CA THR A 359 28.55 -20.65 5.80
C THR A 359 27.67 -20.85 4.57
N TYR A 360 26.88 -19.82 4.23
CA TYR A 360 25.99 -19.83 3.08
C TYR A 360 26.39 -18.74 2.07
N ALA A 361 26.06 -18.97 0.81
CA ALA A 361 26.12 -17.99 -0.26
C ALA A 361 24.76 -17.99 -0.97
N LEU A 362 24.29 -16.81 -1.34
CA LEU A 362 23.07 -16.64 -2.13
C LEU A 362 23.47 -15.98 -3.45
N ASP A 363 23.99 -16.78 -4.38
CA ASP A 363 24.43 -16.30 -5.69
C ASP A 363 23.25 -16.35 -6.66
N VAL A 364 22.65 -15.19 -6.89
CA VAL A 364 21.48 -15.00 -7.75
C VAL A 364 21.93 -14.30 -9.03
N ASP A 365 21.52 -14.85 -10.16
CA ASP A 365 21.53 -14.14 -11.45
C ASP A 365 20.24 -13.32 -11.55
N PHE A 366 20.36 -12.02 -11.82
CA PHE A 366 19.20 -11.15 -11.92
C PHE A 366 18.32 -11.45 -13.14
N ASP A 367 18.80 -12.22 -14.11
CA ASP A 367 17.98 -12.74 -15.21
C ASP A 367 16.95 -13.79 -14.76
N ASP A 368 17.23 -14.46 -13.65
CA ASP A 368 16.31 -15.39 -12.97
C ASP A 368 15.37 -14.66 -11.98
N VAL A 369 15.42 -13.32 -11.92
CA VAL A 369 14.50 -12.48 -11.13
C VAL A 369 13.44 -11.88 -12.06
N ARG A 370 12.17 -12.11 -11.70
CA ARG A 370 11.00 -11.65 -12.46
C ARG A 370 10.10 -10.74 -11.64
N PHE A 371 9.29 -9.94 -12.33
CA PHE A 371 8.20 -9.17 -11.74
C PHE A 371 6.92 -10.00 -11.86
N GLY A 372 6.55 -10.67 -10.77
CA GLY A 372 5.38 -11.54 -10.69
C GLY A 372 4.11 -10.77 -10.39
N TYR A 373 3.00 -11.12 -11.03
CA TYR A 373 1.69 -10.49 -10.80
C TYR A 373 0.61 -11.53 -10.53
N TRP A 374 -0.16 -11.31 -9.47
CA TRP A 374 -1.45 -11.96 -9.24
C TRP A 374 -2.59 -11.06 -9.70
N GLY A 375 -3.61 -11.65 -10.28
CA GLY A 375 -4.81 -10.96 -10.77
C GLY A 375 -5.79 -11.94 -11.40
N ALA A 376 -6.87 -11.41 -12.00
CA ALA A 376 -7.78 -12.21 -12.79
C ALA A 376 -7.06 -12.78 -14.03
N ALA A 377 -7.39 -14.02 -14.42
CA ALA A 377 -6.71 -14.70 -15.53
C ALA A 377 -6.82 -13.92 -16.86
N GLU A 378 -7.96 -13.28 -17.11
CA GLU A 378 -8.17 -12.44 -18.30
C GLU A 378 -7.25 -11.21 -18.28
N ASP A 379 -7.16 -10.52 -17.14
CA ASP A 379 -6.35 -9.33 -16.96
C ASP A 379 -4.86 -9.64 -17.14
N LEU A 380 -4.40 -10.73 -16.52
CA LEU A 380 -3.02 -11.21 -16.68
C LEU A 380 -2.71 -11.55 -18.14
N GLY A 381 -3.66 -12.15 -18.87
CA GLY A 381 -3.51 -12.42 -20.30
C GLY A 381 -3.42 -11.15 -21.15
N LYS A 382 -4.15 -10.09 -20.81
CA LYS A 382 -4.03 -8.78 -21.46
C LYS A 382 -2.66 -8.17 -21.22
N VAL A 383 -2.18 -8.17 -19.97
CA VAL A 383 -0.84 -7.64 -19.65
C VAL A 383 0.26 -8.42 -20.36
N GLU A 384 0.19 -9.76 -20.34
CA GLU A 384 1.16 -10.63 -21.01
C GLU A 384 1.21 -10.43 -22.53
N SER A 385 0.08 -10.09 -23.16
CA SER A 385 0.03 -9.82 -24.59
C SER A 385 0.85 -8.59 -25.01
N ASN A 386 1.17 -7.70 -24.07
CA ASN A 386 1.92 -6.46 -24.29
C ASN A 386 1.37 -5.65 -25.48
N ALA A 387 0.06 -5.40 -25.50
CA ALA A 387 -0.63 -4.75 -26.61
C ALA A 387 -0.11 -3.33 -26.92
N LYS A 388 0.55 -2.67 -25.97
CA LYS A 388 1.19 -1.36 -26.16
C LYS A 388 2.63 -1.45 -26.67
N TYR A 389 3.15 -2.67 -26.88
CA TYR A 389 4.49 -2.93 -27.42
C TYR A 389 5.63 -2.31 -26.61
N PHE A 390 5.50 -2.23 -25.28
CA PHE A 390 6.59 -1.76 -24.44
C PHE A 390 7.78 -2.72 -24.52
N ASP A 391 8.97 -2.18 -24.76
CA ASP A 391 10.22 -2.93 -24.95
C ASP A 391 11.22 -2.69 -23.81
N ASP A 392 10.77 -2.14 -22.68
CA ASP A 392 11.60 -1.90 -21.51
C ASP A 392 11.92 -3.19 -20.73
N VAL A 393 12.94 -3.10 -19.88
CA VAL A 393 13.42 -4.24 -19.07
C VAL A 393 12.31 -4.79 -18.19
N LYS A 394 11.49 -3.94 -17.57
CA LYS A 394 10.45 -4.41 -16.66
C LYS A 394 9.37 -5.19 -17.40
N THR A 395 8.89 -4.69 -18.54
CA THR A 395 7.92 -5.40 -19.37
C THR A 395 8.47 -6.77 -19.83
N SER A 396 9.75 -6.84 -20.20
CA SER A 396 10.40 -8.10 -20.59
C SER A 396 10.54 -9.13 -19.45
N LYS A 397 10.46 -8.68 -18.20
CA LYS A 397 10.57 -9.49 -16.98
C LYS A 397 9.20 -9.80 -16.34
N PHE A 398 8.09 -9.47 -17.00
CA PHE A 398 6.75 -9.83 -16.56
C PHE A 398 6.61 -11.34 -16.35
N LEU A 399 5.93 -11.73 -15.27
CA LEU A 399 5.59 -13.11 -14.98
C LEU A 399 4.16 -13.18 -14.40
N SER A 400 3.30 -13.95 -15.04
CA SER A 400 2.00 -14.29 -14.46
C SER A 400 2.19 -15.27 -13.29
N LEU A 401 1.67 -14.91 -12.12
CA LEU A 401 1.53 -15.82 -10.98
C LEU A 401 0.14 -16.47 -10.92
N GLY A 402 -0.73 -16.12 -11.87
CA GLY A 402 -2.09 -16.64 -11.96
C GLY A 402 -3.04 -16.03 -10.92
N THR A 403 -4.18 -16.69 -10.76
CA THR A 403 -5.22 -16.29 -9.81
C THR A 403 -4.90 -16.81 -8.42
N THR A 404 -5.06 -15.97 -7.40
CA THR A 404 -4.99 -16.37 -5.99
C THR A 404 -5.99 -15.55 -5.16
N THR A 405 -6.09 -15.83 -3.86
CA THR A 405 -6.87 -15.06 -2.90
C THR A 405 -6.11 -13.84 -2.39
N TRP A 406 -6.83 -12.82 -1.93
CA TRP A 406 -6.23 -11.65 -1.28
C TRP A 406 -5.37 -12.03 -0.06
N GLY A 407 -5.79 -13.01 0.74
CA GLY A 407 -5.04 -13.46 1.91
C GLY A 407 -3.68 -14.04 1.55
N GLU A 408 -3.61 -14.79 0.45
CA GLU A 408 -2.35 -15.33 -0.04
C GLU A 408 -1.47 -14.22 -0.64
N ALA A 409 -2.00 -13.41 -1.56
CA ALA A 409 -1.24 -12.30 -2.18
C ALA A 409 -0.68 -11.32 -1.12
N LEU A 410 -1.45 -10.96 -0.09
CA LEU A 410 -1.02 -10.08 1.01
C LEU A 410 -0.07 -10.75 2.01
N SER A 411 0.08 -12.07 1.97
CA SER A 411 1.11 -12.76 2.75
C SER A 411 2.49 -12.69 2.09
N PHE A 412 2.55 -12.41 0.78
CA PHE A 412 3.79 -12.40 0.00
C PHE A 412 4.20 -11.00 -0.49
N SER A 413 3.26 -10.19 -1.01
CA SER A 413 3.61 -8.89 -1.63
C SER A 413 4.09 -7.85 -0.60
N PRO A 414 3.42 -7.63 0.54
CA PRO A 414 3.92 -6.79 1.63
C PRO A 414 5.13 -7.34 2.36
N ALA A 415 5.48 -8.62 2.16
CA ALA A 415 6.58 -9.27 2.87
C ALA A 415 7.90 -8.63 2.43
N GLU A 416 8.38 -7.67 3.20
CA GLU A 416 9.59 -6.94 2.91
C GLU A 416 10.82 -7.66 3.46
N PRO A 417 11.86 -7.86 2.64
CA PRO A 417 13.11 -8.42 3.12
C PRO A 417 13.68 -7.63 4.30
N GLY A 418 13.90 -8.31 5.42
CA GLY A 418 14.27 -7.71 6.72
C GLY A 418 13.15 -7.75 7.76
N LEU A 419 11.88 -7.65 7.34
CA LEU A 419 10.70 -7.92 8.18
C LEU A 419 10.18 -9.35 8.00
N ALA A 420 10.37 -9.88 6.79
CA ALA A 420 10.23 -11.27 6.39
C ALA A 420 11.53 -11.74 5.70
N ARG A 421 11.69 -13.06 5.59
CA ARG A 421 12.59 -13.66 4.59
C ARG A 421 11.91 -13.68 3.22
N ALA A 422 12.64 -14.06 2.18
CA ALA A 422 12.00 -14.53 0.96
C ALA A 422 11.20 -15.81 1.25
N LEU A 423 10.03 -15.94 0.64
CA LEU A 423 9.01 -16.94 0.98
C LEU A 423 8.72 -17.83 -0.22
N GLU A 424 8.70 -19.14 0.00
CA GLU A 424 8.43 -20.13 -1.03
C GLU A 424 6.99 -20.04 -1.53
N LEU A 425 6.81 -20.06 -2.85
CA LEU A 425 5.53 -20.22 -3.53
C LEU A 425 5.22 -21.72 -3.69
N GLY A 426 3.95 -22.07 -3.84
CA GLY A 426 3.49 -23.47 -3.90
C GLY A 426 3.98 -24.29 -5.10
N ASP A 427 4.65 -23.66 -6.07
CA ASP A 427 5.15 -24.28 -7.29
C ASP A 427 6.68 -24.31 -7.40
N GLY A 428 7.38 -24.04 -6.30
CA GLY A 428 8.85 -24.08 -6.22
C GLY A 428 9.54 -22.76 -6.55
N ARG A 429 8.82 -21.74 -7.01
CA ARG A 429 9.33 -20.36 -7.10
C ARG A 429 9.41 -19.72 -5.72
N VAL A 430 10.08 -18.58 -5.59
CA VAL A 430 10.24 -17.87 -4.31
C VAL A 430 9.88 -16.40 -4.47
N SER A 431 8.98 -15.89 -3.63
CA SER A 431 8.67 -14.47 -3.52
C SER A 431 9.71 -13.76 -2.66
N ALA A 432 10.38 -12.75 -3.20
CA ALA A 432 11.28 -11.87 -2.44
C ALA A 432 10.63 -10.53 -2.08
N GLY A 433 9.30 -10.41 -2.21
CA GLY A 433 8.52 -9.25 -1.77
C GLY A 433 8.24 -8.21 -2.86
N GLY A 434 7.28 -7.31 -2.59
CA GLY A 434 6.72 -6.34 -3.54
C GLY A 434 7.50 -5.04 -3.73
N TRP A 435 8.81 -5.02 -3.47
CA TRP A 435 9.68 -3.87 -3.73
C TRP A 435 10.02 -3.70 -5.23
N SER A 436 9.68 -4.68 -6.05
CA SER A 436 10.23 -4.84 -7.40
C SER A 436 9.53 -4.00 -8.46
N ASP A 437 8.19 -3.87 -8.39
CA ASP A 437 7.45 -2.95 -9.26
C ASP A 437 6.76 -1.85 -8.46
N LEU A 438 7.49 -0.76 -8.26
CA LEU A 438 7.04 0.45 -7.59
C LEU A 438 6.49 1.51 -8.57
N HIS A 439 6.41 1.19 -9.87
CA HIS A 439 6.03 2.12 -10.93
C HIS A 439 5.10 1.45 -11.95
N PRO A 440 3.95 0.88 -11.53
CA PRO A 440 3.16 -0.09 -12.30
C PRO A 440 2.30 0.52 -13.44
N THR A 441 2.61 1.73 -13.91
CA THR A 441 1.86 2.39 -15.01
C THR A 441 1.82 1.52 -16.27
N LEU A 442 2.98 1.02 -16.73
CA LEU A 442 3.06 0.28 -18.00
C LEU A 442 2.21 -1.02 -17.99
N VAL A 443 2.09 -1.69 -16.85
CA VAL A 443 1.25 -2.89 -16.76
C VAL A 443 -0.25 -2.54 -16.81
N LEU A 444 -0.65 -1.38 -16.28
CA LEU A 444 -2.02 -0.88 -16.39
C LEU A 444 -2.35 -0.40 -17.82
N GLU A 445 -1.39 0.23 -18.51
CA GLU A 445 -1.54 0.59 -19.92
C GLU A 445 -1.73 -0.66 -20.80
N ASN A 446 -1.00 -1.75 -20.51
CA ASN A 446 -1.19 -3.04 -21.18
C ASN A 446 -2.48 -3.77 -20.77
N LEU A 447 -2.97 -3.54 -19.55
CA LEU A 447 -4.28 -4.03 -19.11
C LEU A 447 -5.43 -3.39 -19.90
N GLY A 448 -5.21 -2.19 -20.43
CA GLY A 448 -6.17 -1.44 -21.24
C GLY A 448 -6.92 -0.36 -20.47
N CYS A 449 -6.26 0.27 -19.49
CA CYS A 449 -6.76 1.49 -18.86
C CYS A 449 -6.84 2.63 -19.87
N ASP A 450 -7.92 3.42 -19.80
CA ASP A 450 -8.08 4.60 -20.67
C ASP A 450 -7.30 5.79 -20.09
N GLU A 451 -7.38 5.95 -18.76
CA GLU A 451 -6.72 7.00 -18.00
C GLU A 451 -5.94 6.38 -16.84
N THR A 452 -4.62 6.58 -16.76
CA THR A 452 -3.80 6.07 -15.67
C THR A 452 -3.28 7.20 -14.78
N VAL A 453 -3.69 7.20 -13.52
CA VAL A 453 -3.12 8.08 -12.49
C VAL A 453 -1.98 7.35 -11.77
N TYR A 454 -0.76 7.86 -11.86
CA TYR A 454 0.39 7.35 -11.11
C TYR A 454 0.57 8.11 -9.80
N VAL A 455 0.27 7.44 -8.67
CA VAL A 455 0.49 7.95 -7.31
C VAL A 455 1.92 7.64 -6.90
N THR A 456 2.77 8.65 -6.84
CA THR A 456 4.20 8.54 -6.56
C THR A 456 4.69 9.69 -5.68
N ARG A 457 5.95 9.62 -5.28
CA ARG A 457 6.66 10.68 -4.56
C ARG A 457 7.72 11.34 -5.43
N ARG A 458 8.13 12.54 -5.00
CA ARG A 458 9.31 13.23 -5.51
C ARG A 458 10.59 12.40 -5.34
N GLY A 459 11.52 12.63 -6.26
CA GLY A 459 12.87 12.09 -6.25
C GLY A 459 13.04 10.74 -6.95
N ASP A 460 14.26 10.22 -6.86
CA ASP A 460 14.67 8.96 -7.47
C ASP A 460 13.98 7.74 -6.84
N GLU A 461 14.27 6.56 -7.41
CA GLU A 461 13.88 5.29 -6.81
C GLU A 461 14.41 5.17 -5.36
N SER A 462 13.66 4.45 -4.53
CA SER A 462 14.05 4.09 -3.18
C SER A 462 15.39 3.36 -3.17
N THR A 463 16.29 3.81 -2.30
CA THR A 463 17.55 3.12 -2.02
C THR A 463 17.33 1.70 -1.50
N PHE A 464 16.18 1.45 -0.87
CA PHE A 464 15.78 0.10 -0.46
C PHE A 464 15.54 -0.79 -1.68
N ALA A 465 14.67 -0.39 -2.61
CA ALA A 465 14.34 -1.20 -3.78
C ALA A 465 15.57 -1.48 -4.66
N THR A 466 16.37 -0.44 -4.94
CA THR A 466 17.61 -0.59 -5.71
C THR A 466 18.66 -1.43 -4.97
N GLY A 467 18.75 -1.29 -3.65
CA GLY A 467 19.63 -2.09 -2.81
C GLY A 467 19.23 -3.58 -2.80
N ILE A 468 17.95 -3.90 -2.65
CA ILE A 468 17.47 -5.28 -2.70
C ILE A 468 17.76 -5.90 -4.07
N ALA A 469 17.49 -5.18 -5.15
CA ALA A 469 17.79 -5.63 -6.50
C ALA A 469 19.30 -5.92 -6.70
N ALA A 470 20.16 -5.04 -6.19
CA ALA A 470 21.61 -5.23 -6.25
C ALA A 470 22.07 -6.47 -5.46
N GLU A 471 21.50 -6.72 -4.28
CA GLU A 471 21.79 -7.95 -3.51
C GLU A 471 21.30 -9.22 -4.20
N LEU A 472 20.31 -9.11 -5.08
CA LEU A 472 19.85 -10.17 -5.98
C LEU A 472 20.60 -10.19 -7.33
N GLY A 473 21.77 -9.55 -7.40
CA GLY A 473 22.67 -9.67 -8.56
C GLY A 473 22.42 -8.67 -9.68
N MET A 474 21.56 -7.66 -9.47
CA MET A 474 21.33 -6.63 -10.49
C MET A 474 22.61 -5.81 -10.72
N ASP A 475 23.05 -5.74 -11.98
CA ASP A 475 24.17 -4.90 -12.37
C ASP A 475 23.78 -3.42 -12.59
N ALA A 476 24.77 -2.56 -12.72
CA ALA A 476 24.55 -1.12 -12.87
C ALA A 476 23.81 -0.75 -14.17
N ALA A 477 24.02 -1.51 -15.25
CA ALA A 477 23.38 -1.24 -16.54
C ALA A 477 21.89 -1.56 -16.49
N THR A 478 21.53 -2.70 -15.90
CA THR A 478 20.15 -3.10 -15.64
C THR A 478 19.48 -2.16 -14.65
N GLY A 479 20.20 -1.75 -13.60
CA GLY A 479 19.73 -0.74 -12.65
C GLY A 479 19.40 0.59 -13.32
N ALA A 480 20.25 1.06 -14.24
CA ALA A 480 19.96 2.27 -15.01
C ALA A 480 18.72 2.09 -15.92
N ALA A 481 18.61 0.96 -16.61
CA ALA A 481 17.46 0.66 -17.48
C ALA A 481 16.13 0.45 -16.72
N LEU A 482 16.18 0.14 -15.42
CA LEU A 482 14.99 0.03 -14.58
C LEU A 482 14.62 1.36 -13.91
N TYR A 483 15.60 2.08 -13.33
CA TYR A 483 15.32 3.10 -12.32
C TYR A 483 15.85 4.51 -12.61
N ASP A 484 16.78 4.67 -13.56
CA ASP A 484 17.41 5.98 -13.79
C ASP A 484 16.47 6.93 -14.54
N LEU A 485 16.11 8.04 -13.89
CA LEU A 485 15.21 9.05 -14.45
C LEU A 485 15.88 9.90 -15.54
N ASP A 486 17.21 9.92 -15.59
CA ASP A 486 17.98 10.64 -16.62
C ASP A 486 18.23 9.77 -17.86
N ALA A 487 17.79 8.51 -17.83
CA ALA A 487 17.85 7.55 -18.92
C ALA A 487 16.44 7.17 -19.42
N ASP A 488 16.38 6.45 -20.54
CA ASP A 488 15.14 5.85 -21.04
C ASP A 488 14.80 4.56 -20.27
N SER A 489 14.57 4.72 -18.97
CA SER A 489 14.34 3.62 -18.04
C SER A 489 12.87 3.24 -17.92
N SER A 490 12.60 2.07 -17.34
CA SER A 490 11.24 1.62 -17.01
C SER A 490 10.51 2.64 -16.12
N TYR A 491 11.21 3.25 -15.15
CA TYR A 491 10.63 4.27 -14.28
C TYR A 491 10.33 5.58 -15.04
N ALA A 492 11.26 6.09 -15.84
CA ALA A 492 11.02 7.29 -16.65
C ALA A 492 9.84 7.09 -17.62
N ARG A 493 9.76 5.91 -18.25
CA ARG A 493 8.65 5.52 -19.13
C ARG A 493 7.32 5.42 -18.40
N SER A 494 7.28 4.89 -17.18
CA SER A 494 6.06 4.86 -16.36
C SER A 494 5.54 6.26 -16.02
N ILE A 495 6.42 7.24 -15.81
CA ILE A 495 6.01 8.65 -15.59
C ILE A 495 5.45 9.23 -16.90
N ALA A 496 6.14 9.00 -18.02
CA ALA A 496 5.75 9.52 -19.32
C ALA A 496 4.44 8.90 -19.88
N ALA A 497 4.17 7.64 -19.53
CA ALA A 497 2.98 6.93 -19.99
C ALA A 497 1.71 7.24 -19.18
N ALA A 498 1.85 7.78 -17.97
CA ALA A 498 0.72 8.11 -17.12
C ALA A 498 -0.01 9.36 -17.65
N ASP A 499 -1.33 9.32 -17.68
CA ASP A 499 -2.16 10.46 -18.08
C ASP A 499 -2.22 11.53 -16.99
N ALA A 500 -2.02 11.12 -15.74
CA ALA A 500 -1.74 12.02 -14.63
C ALA A 500 -0.73 11.43 -13.63
N VAL A 501 0.07 12.30 -13.01
CA VAL A 501 1.00 11.93 -11.94
C VAL A 501 0.67 12.70 -10.67
N TRP A 502 0.21 11.99 -9.65
CA TRP A 502 -0.09 12.55 -8.33
C TRP A 502 1.20 12.56 -7.49
N CYS A 503 1.77 13.75 -7.27
CA CYS A 503 3.15 13.93 -6.85
C CYS A 503 3.28 14.32 -5.37
N THR A 504 3.38 13.31 -4.50
CA THR A 504 3.51 13.48 -3.05
C THR A 504 4.94 13.83 -2.64
N ASP A 505 5.11 14.24 -1.39
CA ASP A 505 6.40 14.44 -0.73
C ASP A 505 6.49 13.70 0.61
N TRP A 506 5.80 12.56 0.71
CA TRP A 506 5.59 11.83 1.97
C TRP A 506 6.88 11.41 2.69
N ASN A 507 8.02 11.39 2.00
CA ASN A 507 9.32 11.11 2.61
C ASN A 507 9.82 12.24 3.53
N ASN A 508 9.25 13.44 3.42
CA ASN A 508 9.57 14.56 4.31
C ASN A 508 8.80 14.50 5.64
N ASP A 509 7.83 13.60 5.76
CA ASP A 509 7.06 13.38 6.97
C ASP A 509 7.59 12.21 7.81
N SER A 510 7.39 12.29 9.12
CA SER A 510 7.63 11.15 10.01
C SER A 510 6.50 10.14 9.86
N ALA A 511 6.83 8.84 9.90
CA ALA A 511 5.85 7.77 9.99
C ALA A 511 4.89 7.89 11.20
N THR A 512 5.29 8.64 12.23
CA THR A 512 4.45 8.92 13.40
C THR A 512 3.53 10.13 13.22
N ASP A 513 3.78 10.98 12.21
CA ASP A 513 2.94 12.13 11.89
C ASP A 513 1.87 11.75 10.87
N LEU A 514 0.90 10.97 11.33
CA LEU A 514 -0.21 10.50 10.50
C LEU A 514 -0.96 11.65 9.83
N ALA A 515 -1.11 12.78 10.51
CA ALA A 515 -1.81 13.94 10.00
C ALA A 515 -1.01 14.64 8.88
N GLY A 516 0.31 14.81 9.07
CA GLY A 516 1.22 15.32 8.04
C GLY A 516 1.21 14.46 6.78
N VAL A 517 1.44 13.15 6.94
CA VAL A 517 1.44 12.17 5.83
C VAL A 517 0.12 12.18 5.06
N PHE A 518 -1.01 12.26 5.77
CA PHE A 518 -2.32 12.34 5.12
C PHE A 518 -2.49 13.69 4.39
N ALA A 519 -2.09 14.79 5.00
CA ALA A 519 -2.20 16.12 4.39
C ALA A 519 -1.34 16.25 3.12
N ASP A 520 -0.11 15.71 3.12
CA ASP A 520 0.75 15.64 1.95
C ASP A 520 0.08 14.86 0.82
N GLY A 521 -0.38 13.63 1.10
CA GLY A 521 -1.06 12.81 0.10
C GLY A 521 -2.34 13.46 -0.45
N TYR A 522 -3.15 14.11 0.40
CA TYR A 522 -4.42 14.72 0.01
C TYR A 522 -4.25 16.01 -0.80
N GLY A 523 -3.24 16.81 -0.46
CA GLY A 523 -2.99 18.12 -1.05
C GLY A 523 -1.89 18.13 -2.11
N ALA A 524 -1.40 16.96 -2.52
CA ALA A 524 -0.29 16.87 -3.45
C ALA A 524 -0.63 17.52 -4.80
N PRO A 525 0.33 18.18 -5.47
CA PRO A 525 0.13 18.63 -6.83
C PRO A 525 -0.01 17.44 -7.79
N MET A 526 -0.78 17.63 -8.86
CA MET A 526 -0.94 16.64 -9.91
C MET A 526 -0.41 17.20 -11.23
N GLN A 527 0.42 16.43 -11.92
CA GLN A 527 0.80 16.76 -13.29
C GLN A 527 -0.15 16.07 -14.27
N SER A 528 -0.76 16.81 -15.19
CA SER A 528 -1.49 16.23 -16.32
C SER A 528 -1.68 17.23 -17.46
N SER A 529 -1.65 16.73 -18.70
CA SER A 529 -2.10 17.44 -19.89
C SER A 529 -3.32 16.80 -20.53
N ASP A 530 -3.91 15.76 -19.91
CA ASP A 530 -5.09 15.10 -20.43
C ASP A 530 -6.37 15.91 -20.09
N PRO A 531 -7.23 16.23 -21.08
CA PRO A 531 -8.49 16.93 -20.86
C PRO A 531 -9.40 16.32 -19.80
N PHE A 532 -9.33 15.00 -19.58
CA PHE A 532 -10.06 14.33 -18.50
C PHE A 532 -9.80 14.98 -17.14
N PHE A 533 -8.54 15.33 -16.88
CA PHE A 533 -8.10 15.89 -15.61
C PHE A 533 -8.10 17.43 -15.61
N THR A 534 -7.98 18.09 -16.77
CA THR A 534 -7.86 19.55 -16.86
C THR A 534 -9.17 20.28 -17.17
N ASP A 535 -10.08 19.65 -17.92
CA ASP A 535 -11.23 20.33 -18.55
C ASP A 535 -12.59 19.91 -17.96
N GLY A 536 -12.58 19.07 -16.92
CA GLY A 536 -13.79 18.63 -16.21
C GLY A 536 -14.58 19.77 -15.56
N ALA A 537 -15.82 19.49 -15.13
CA ALA A 537 -16.70 20.49 -14.52
C ALA A 537 -16.17 21.04 -13.17
N ASP A 538 -15.39 20.24 -12.44
CA ASP A 538 -14.70 20.63 -11.20
C ASP A 538 -13.28 20.04 -11.18
N PRO A 539 -12.36 20.57 -12.00
CA PRO A 539 -11.02 20.02 -12.12
C PRO A 539 -10.27 20.26 -10.81
N TYR A 540 -9.40 19.32 -10.43
CA TYR A 540 -8.62 19.48 -9.22
C TYR A 540 -7.71 20.71 -9.31
N ALA A 541 -7.85 21.65 -8.38
CA ALA A 541 -7.11 22.91 -8.41
C ALA A 541 -5.58 22.76 -8.32
N GLY A 542 -5.08 21.60 -7.88
CA GLY A 542 -3.66 21.29 -7.83
C GLY A 542 -3.09 20.73 -9.14
N VAL A 543 -3.87 20.70 -10.23
CA VAL A 543 -3.41 20.26 -11.55
C VAL A 543 -2.53 21.32 -12.22
N ALA A 544 -1.41 20.88 -12.77
CA ALA A 544 -0.56 21.66 -13.66
C ALA A 544 -0.11 20.80 -14.84
N THR A 545 0.17 21.43 -15.98
CA THR A 545 0.67 20.72 -17.17
C THR A 545 2.13 20.30 -17.03
N ASP A 546 2.90 21.00 -16.22
CA ASP A 546 4.27 20.67 -15.88
C ASP A 546 4.59 21.12 -14.45
N LEU A 547 5.02 20.20 -13.60
CA LEU A 547 5.48 20.48 -12.25
C LEU A 547 6.99 20.75 -12.18
N GLY A 548 7.77 20.30 -13.16
CA GLY A 548 9.23 20.32 -13.13
C GLY A 548 9.83 19.59 -11.92
N LEU A 549 9.15 18.57 -11.41
CA LEU A 549 9.54 17.83 -10.21
C LEU A 549 10.10 16.46 -10.58
N ARG A 550 11.36 16.21 -10.23
CA ARG A 550 12.02 14.91 -10.42
C ARG A 550 11.19 13.78 -9.80
N GLY A 551 10.99 12.70 -10.56
CA GLY A 551 10.16 11.55 -10.17
C GLY A 551 8.66 11.74 -10.40
N CYS A 552 8.23 12.92 -10.83
CA CYS A 552 6.83 13.25 -11.10
C CYS A 552 6.58 13.87 -12.48
N SER A 553 7.62 14.46 -13.09
CA SER A 553 7.55 15.11 -14.39
C SER A 553 8.45 14.35 -15.39
N PRO A 554 7.99 14.06 -16.61
CA PRO A 554 8.84 13.46 -17.64
C PRO A 554 10.08 14.33 -17.92
N GLY A 555 11.27 13.74 -17.79
CA GLY A 555 12.55 14.40 -18.09
C GLY A 555 13.08 15.35 -17.01
N ALA A 556 12.54 15.35 -15.79
CA ALA A 556 12.96 16.20 -14.68
C ALA A 556 13.96 15.57 -13.70
#